data_AF-A0A5E7E8K2-F1
#
_entry.id   AF-A0A5E7E8K2-F1
#
_cell.length_a   1.000
_cell.length_b   1.000
_cell.length_c   1.000
_cell.angle_alpha   90.00
_cell.angle_beta   90.00
_cell.angle_gamma   90.00
#
_symmetry.space_group_name_H-M   'P 1'
#
loop_
_entity.id
_entity.type
_entity.pdbx_description
1 polymer ?
#
loop_
_entity_poly.entity_id
_entity_poly.type
_entity_poly.pdbx_seq_one_letter_code
_entity_poly.pdbx_strand_id
1 'polypeptide(L)' 'MLPRYVVVPAIPIGTGSVRCGKRSSWTAAVSFSIYDNRDKQRLQPTYPTKAEAQAECERRNAVQILTSVGWSNCPISE' A
#
# COMPACT_ATOMS: atom_id res chain seq x y z
N MET A 1 6.40 -16.10 8.78
CA MET A 1 6.86 -15.25 7.67
C MET A 1 6.50 -13.82 7.99
N LEU A 2 7.45 -12.88 7.95
CA LEU A 2 7.10 -11.45 8.07
C LEU A 2 6.63 -10.93 6.70
N PRO A 3 5.48 -10.25 6.60
CA PRO A 3 5.05 -9.61 5.36
C PRO A 3 6.01 -8.48 5.00
N ARG A 4 6.47 -8.44 3.75
CA ARG A 4 7.31 -7.34 3.22
C ARG A 4 6.48 -6.07 3.07
N TYR A 5 5.26 -6.24 2.60
CA TYR A 5 4.33 -5.15 2.35
C TYR A 5 3.31 -5.06 3.47
N VAL A 6 3.05 -3.85 3.95
CA VAL A 6 2.04 -3.56 4.97
C VAL A 6 1.15 -2.41 4.53
N VAL A 7 -0.15 -2.50 4.81
CA VAL A 7 -1.09 -1.41 4.54
C VAL A 7 -0.94 -0.36 5.62
N VAL A 8 -0.70 0.89 5.22
CA VAL A 8 -0.63 2.05 6.10
C VAL A 8 -1.66 3.09 5.66
N PRO A 9 -2.26 3.85 6.58
CA PRO A 9 -3.03 5.02 6.17
C PRO A 9 -2.10 5.97 5.40
N ALA A 10 -2.62 6.50 4.29
CA ALA A 10 -1.94 7.55 3.55
C ALA A 10 -1.89 8.81 4.41
N ILE A 11 -0.85 9.62 4.22
CA ILE A 11 -0.85 10.96 4.82
C ILE A 11 -2.02 11.69 4.17
N PRO A 12 -3.03 12.16 4.94
CA PRO A 12 -4.05 13.00 4.36
C PRO A 12 -3.32 14.23 3.82
N ILE A 13 -3.24 14.34 2.49
CA ILE A 13 -2.81 15.57 1.84
C ILE A 13 -3.94 16.57 2.09
N GLY A 14 -3.87 17.22 3.25
CA GLY A 14 -4.80 18.25 3.65
C GLY A 14 -4.66 19.42 2.70
N THR A 15 -5.45 19.43 1.64
CA THR A 15 -5.66 20.63 0.84
C THR A 15 -6.50 21.60 1.68
N GLY A 16 -5.83 22.57 2.31
CA GLY A 16 -6.41 23.72 3.00
C GLY A 16 -6.53 23.54 4.52
N SER A 17 -5.59 24.05 5.31
CA SER A 17 -5.58 25.42 5.87
C SER A 17 -6.71 25.70 6.88
N VAL A 18 -6.32 25.66 8.17
CA VAL A 18 -6.65 26.60 9.25
C VAL A 18 -7.98 27.40 9.15
N ARG A 19 -8.81 27.22 10.21
CA ARG A 19 -9.61 28.18 11.00
C ARG A 19 -11.15 28.01 11.04
N CYS A 20 -11.61 28.22 12.27
CA CYS A 20 -12.95 28.62 12.72
C CYS A 20 -14.01 27.53 13.00
N GLY A 21 -13.99 27.06 14.26
CA GLY A 21 -15.13 27.28 15.16
C GLY A 21 -16.39 26.42 15.01
N LYS A 22 -16.46 25.49 14.05
CA LYS A 22 -17.62 24.60 13.92
C LYS A 22 -17.13 23.16 13.75
N ARG A 23 -17.62 22.26 14.60
CA ARG A 23 -17.41 20.80 14.48
C ARG A 23 -18.14 20.29 13.23
N SER A 24 -17.66 20.67 12.06
CA SER A 24 -18.00 20.03 10.81
C SER A 24 -17.21 18.74 10.79
N SER A 25 -17.87 17.59 10.77
CA SER A 25 -17.23 16.29 10.61
C SER A 25 -16.46 16.29 9.29
N TRP A 26 -15.18 16.63 9.37
CA TRP A 26 -14.27 16.60 8.23
C TRP A 26 -13.93 15.14 7.97
N THR A 27 -14.73 14.48 7.13
CA THR A 27 -14.34 13.19 6.54
C THR A 27 -13.26 13.48 5.52
N ALA A 28 -12.02 13.72 5.99
CA ALA A 28 -10.86 13.61 5.11
C ALA A 28 -10.98 12.23 4.45
N ALA A 29 -11.02 12.17 3.13
CA ALA A 29 -11.04 10.89 2.42
C ALA A 29 -9.82 10.09 2.88
N VAL A 30 -10.06 9.09 3.74
CA VAL A 30 -9.00 8.27 4.32
C VAL A 30 -8.51 7.37 3.19
N SER A 31 -7.42 7.76 2.55
CA SER A 31 -6.74 6.90 1.59
C SER A 31 -5.71 6.02 2.31
N PHE A 32 -5.33 4.93 1.66
CA PHE A 32 -4.41 3.90 2.16
C PHE A 32 -3.25 3.74 1.19
N SER A 33 -2.03 3.65 1.70
CA SER A 33 -0.84 3.33 0.90
C SER A 33 -0.29 1.98 1.33
N ILE A 34 0.48 1.34 0.46
CA ILE A 34 1.25 0.15 0.83
C ILE A 34 2.67 0.59 1.16
N TYR A 35 3.18 0.17 2.31
CA TYR A 35 4.55 0.43 2.74
C TYR A 35 5.38 -0.84 2.56
N ASP A 36 6.52 -0.70 1.90
CA ASP A 36 7.52 -1.77 1.82
C ASP A 36 8.48 -1.65 3.01
N ASN A 37 8.46 -2.64 3.90
CA ASN A 37 9.34 -2.71 5.05
C ASN A 37 10.81 -2.98 4.67
N ARG A 38 11.08 -3.61 3.52
CA ARG A 38 12.46 -3.88 3.06
C ARG A 38 13.11 -2.62 2.51
N ASP A 39 12.43 -1.97 1.56
CA ASP A 39 12.96 -0.78 0.88
C ASP A 39 12.64 0.51 1.66
N LYS A 40 11.93 0.40 2.79
CA LYS A 40 11.52 1.50 3.67
C LYS A 40 10.82 2.65 2.93
N GLN A 41 10.03 2.30 1.92
CA GLN A 41 9.38 3.26 1.03
C GLN A 41 7.88 3.01 0.94
N ARG A 42 7.12 4.11 0.82
CA ARG A 42 5.70 4.04 0.48
C ARG A 42 5.55 3.85 -1.03
N LEU A 43 4.82 2.80 -1.40
CA LEU A 43 4.41 2.56 -2.77
C LEU A 43 3.25 3.51 -3.11
N GLN A 44 3.38 4.24 -4.22
CA GLN A 44 2.28 4.90 -4.90
C GLN A 44 1.78 3.91 -5.98
N PRO A 45 0.48 3.68 -6.13
CA PRO A 45 -0.64 4.57 -5.80
C PRO A 45 -1.21 4.45 -4.38
N THR A 46 -1.94 5.49 -3.98
CA THR A 46 -2.85 5.50 -2.82
C THR A 46 -4.23 4.96 -3.21
N TYR A 47 -4.75 4.03 -2.41
CA TYR A 47 -6.06 3.43 -2.55
C TYR A 47 -7.11 4.21 -1.76
N PRO A 48 -8.31 4.42 -2.30
CA PRO A 48 -9.40 5.09 -1.57
C PRO A 48 -10.00 4.18 -0.49
N THR A 49 -9.92 2.86 -0.62
CA THR A 49 -10.46 1.91 0.36
C THR A 49 -9.39 1.01 0.96
N LYS A 50 -9.60 0.59 2.22
CA LYS A 50 -8.72 -0.39 2.89
C LYS A 50 -8.74 -1.75 2.18
N ALA A 51 -9.90 -2.15 1.66
CA ALA A 51 -10.07 -3.44 1.00
C ALA A 51 -9.19 -3.56 -0.26
N GLU A 52 -9.17 -2.54 -1.11
CA GLU A 52 -8.30 -2.50 -2.29
C GLU A 52 -6.82 -2.52 -1.91
N ALA A 53 -6.41 -1.72 -0.92
CA ALA A 53 -5.03 -1.70 -0.44
C ALA A 53 -4.60 -3.06 0.13
N GLN A 54 -5.51 -3.74 0.84
CA GLN A 54 -5.24 -5.04 1.43
C GLN A 54 -5.13 -6.14 0.36
N ALA A 55 -6.02 -6.16 -0.62
CA ALA A 55 -5.96 -7.11 -1.74
C ALA A 55 -4.63 -7.00 -2.51
N GLU A 56 -4.18 -5.77 -2.81
CA GLU A 56 -2.89 -5.57 -3.47
C GLU A 56 -1.71 -5.95 -2.56
N CYS A 57 -1.77 -5.62 -1.27
CA CYS A 57 -0.75 -5.98 -0.30
C CYS A 57 -0.58 -7.50 -0.19
N GLU A 58 -1.68 -8.25 -0.13
CA GLU A 58 -1.70 -9.71 -0.13
C GLU A 58 -1.13 -10.27 -1.44
N ARG A 59 -1.55 -9.73 -2.60
CA ARG A 59 -1.03 -10.12 -3.91
C ARG A 59 0.49 -9.95 -4.00
N ARG A 60 1.02 -8.81 -3.55
CA ARG A 60 2.47 -8.53 -3.58
C ARG A 60 3.26 -9.41 -2.62
N ASN A 61 2.73 -9.67 -1.43
CA ASN A 61 3.34 -10.61 -0.48
C ASN A 61 3.34 -12.04 -1.03
N ALA A 62 2.27 -12.47 -1.72
CA ALA A 62 2.17 -13.80 -2.33
C ALA A 62 3.10 -13.97 -3.55
N VAL A 63 3.16 -12.98 -4.46
CA VAL A 63 4.08 -12.99 -5.61
C VAL A 63 5.53 -13.05 -5.13
N GLN A 64 5.88 -12.30 -4.09
CA GLN A 64 7.23 -12.34 -3.55
C GLN A 64 7.60 -13.72 -3.01
N ILE A 65 6.69 -14.38 -2.30
CA ILE A 65 6.90 -15.77 -1.85
C ILE A 65 7.14 -16.66 -3.06
N LEU A 66 6.34 -16.54 -4.12
CA LEU A 66 6.53 -17.33 -5.34
C LEU A 66 7.90 -17.06 -6.02
N THR A 67 8.30 -15.79 -6.16
CA THR A 67 9.62 -15.43 -6.74
C THR A 67 10.79 -15.91 -5.89
N SER A 68 10.63 -15.97 -4.57
CA SER A 68 11.65 -16.47 -3.64
C SER A 68 11.77 -17.98 -3.65
N VAL A 69 10.72 -18.69 -4.09
CA VAL A 69 10.63 -20.15 -3.99
C VAL A 69 10.82 -20.82 -5.37
N GLY A 70 10.74 -20.08 -6.48
CA GLY A 70 11.05 -20.67 -7.79
C GLY A 70 10.89 -19.72 -8.98
N TRP A 71 11.95 -18.96 -9.28
CA TRP A 71 12.32 -18.65 -10.67
C TRP A 71 13.74 -19.17 -10.89
N SER A 72 13.87 -20.49 -10.98
CA SER A 72 15.10 -21.15 -11.41
C SER A 72 14.84 -22.13 -12.54
N ASN A 73 13.83 -21.87 -13.39
CA ASN A 73 13.61 -22.62 -14.63
C ASN A 73 12.80 -21.77 -15.62
N CYS A 74 13.46 -20.81 -16.28
CA CYS A 74 13.07 -20.47 -17.63
C CYS A 74 13.90 -21.34 -18.57
N PRO A 75 13.33 -22.33 -19.28
CA PRO A 75 13.97 -22.79 -20.49
C PRO A 75 13.82 -21.67 -21.52
N ILE A 76 14.95 -21.07 -21.90
CA ILE A 76 15.06 -20.38 -23.18
C ILE A 76 14.88 -21.50 -24.22
N SER A 77 13.72 -21.56 -24.86
CA SER A 77 13.55 -22.36 -26.06
C SER A 77 14.02 -21.52 -27.25
N GLU A 78 14.94 -22.11 -28.02
CA GLU A 78 15.64 -21.59 -29.21
C GLU A 78 14.75 -20.90 -30.24
#